data_AF-A0A3P6A4P8-F1
#
_entry.id   AF-A0A3P6A4P8-F1
#
_cell.length_a   1.000
_cell.length_b   1.000
_cell.length_c   1.000
_cell.angle_alpha   90.00
_cell.angle_beta   90.00
_cell.angle_gamma   90.00
#
_symmetry.space_group_name_H-M   'P 1'
#
loop_
_entity.id
_entity.type
_entity.pdbx_description
1 polymer ?
#
loop_
_entity_poly.entity_id
_entity_poly.type
_entity_poly.pdbx_seq_one_letter_code
_entity_poly.pdbx_strand_id
1 'polypeptide(L)' 'MFFECSARTRQNVEQCFEELALKIMEVPSLLEEGSSAVKRNILKQNSSEHQTTPQAGCCSS' A
#
# COMPACT_ATOMS: atom_id res chain seq x y z
N MET A 1 17.44 5.28 6.39
CA MET A 1 17.44 5.22 7.87
C MET A 1 16.21 4.45 8.29
N PHE A 2 16.32 3.60 9.31
CA PHE A 2 15.17 2.94 9.93
C PHE A 2 15.02 3.49 11.34
N PHE A 3 13.83 3.98 11.66
CA PHE A 3 13.50 4.52 12.97
C PHE A 3 12.71 3.49 13.76
N GLU A 4 13.09 3.28 15.01
CA GLU A 4 12.23 2.63 15.97
C GLU A 4 11.13 3.61 16.38
N CYS A 5 9.87 3.21 16.25
CA CYS A 5 8.72 4.02 16.60
C CYS A 5 7.72 3.21 17.44
N SER A 6 6.93 3.91 18.26
CA SER A 6 5.88 3.29 19.07
C SER A 6 4.56 3.98 18.79
N ALA A 7 3.60 3.25 18.22
CA ALA A 7 2.25 3.75 18.03
C ALA A 7 1.58 4.06 19.39
N ARG A 8 1.90 3.27 20.43
CA ARG A 8 1.29 3.42 21.77
C ARG A 8 1.71 4.71 22.46
N THR A 9 3.00 5.05 22.42
CA THR A 9 3.51 6.27 23.07
C THR A 9 3.64 7.44 22.10
N ARG A 10 3.35 7.21 20.82
CA ARG A 10 3.56 8.12 19.69
C ARG A 10 5.02 8.54 19.46
N GLN A 11 5.95 7.88 20.14
CA GLN A 11 7.37 8.16 20.00
C GLN A 11 7.80 7.94 18.54
N ASN A 12 8.46 8.95 17.97
CA ASN A 12 9.03 8.97 16.62
C ASN A 12 8.01 8.80 15.48
N VAL A 13 6.71 8.76 15.75
CA VAL A 13 5.69 8.58 14.70
C VAL A 13 5.70 9.76 13.74
N GLU A 14 5.69 10.99 14.26
CA GLU A 14 5.66 12.20 13.43
C GLU A 14 6.94 12.37 12.61
N GLN A 15 8.11 12.11 13.22
CA GLN A 15 9.40 12.14 12.52
C GLN A 15 9.46 11.11 11.37
N CYS A 16 8.92 9.91 11.55
CA CYS A 16 8.86 8.92 10.47
C CYS A 16 8.08 9.44 9.26
N PHE A 17 6.96 10.15 9.48
CA PHE A 17 6.16 10.72 8.39
C PHE A 17 6.82 11.93 7.75
N GLU A 18 7.51 12.76 8.53
CA GLU A 18 8.26 13.91 8.01
C GLU A 18 9.38 13.45 7.06
N GLU A 19 10.18 12.48 7.48
CA GLU A 19 11.24 11.88 6.65
C GLU A 19 10.68 11.22 5.39
N LEU A 20 9.55 10.53 5.50
CA LEU A 20 8.87 9.94 4.35
C LEU A 20 8.39 11.01 3.37
N ALA A 21 7.74 12.07 3.86
CA ALA A 21 7.24 13.16 3.03
C ALA A 21 8.39 13.88 2.31
N LEU A 22 9.49 14.16 3.02
CA LEU A 22 10.69 14.73 2.43
C LEU A 22 11.24 13.83 1.32
N LYS A 23 11.38 12.52 1.57
CA LYS A 23 11.88 11.57 0.56
C LYS A 23 11.02 11.53 -0.70
N ILE A 24 9.69 11.64 -0.55
CA ILE A 24 8.75 11.68 -1.66
C ILE A 24 8.93 12.98 -2.46
N MET A 25 9.06 14.13 -1.79
CA MET A 25 9.26 15.42 -2.46
C MET A 25 10.62 15.53 -3.16
N GLU A 26 11.66 14.94 -2.59
CA GLU A 26 13.02 14.90 -3.17
C GLU A 26 13.12 14.03 -4.42
N VAL A 27 12.24 13.04 -4.59
CA VAL A 27 12.29 12.08 -5.71
C VAL A 27 11.01 12.19 -6.54
N PRO A 28 10.84 13.28 -7.33
CA PRO A 28 9.64 13.49 -8.14
C PRO A 28 9.50 12.49 -9.30
N SER A 29 10.54 11.71 -9.60
CA SER A 29 10.62 10.83 -10.77
C SER A 29 9.87 9.51 -10.66
N LEU A 30 9.30 9.15 -9.50
CA LEU A 30 8.60 7.86 -9.29
C LEU A 30 7.24 7.73 -10.03
N LEU A 31 6.80 8.77 -10.75
CA LEU A 31 5.52 8.79 -11.45
C LEU A 31 5.46 7.92 -12.72
N GLU A 32 6.59 7.64 -13.35
CA GLU A 32 6.61 7.03 -14.69
C GLU A 32 6.69 5.50 -14.67
N GLU A 33 7.42 4.90 -13.72
CA GLU A 33 7.67 3.45 -13.72
C GLU A 33 6.53 2.62 -13.08
N GLY A 34 5.74 3.19 -12.17
CA GLY A 34 4.67 2.47 -11.46
C GLY A 34 3.33 2.38 -12.22
N SER A 35 2.99 3.36 -13.07
CA SER A 35 1.66 3.44 -13.70
C SER A 35 1.50 2.51 -14.92
N SER A 36 2.58 2.03 -15.54
CA SER A 36 2.51 1.18 -16.74
C SER A 36 2.13 -0.28 -16.41
N ALA A 37 2.46 -0.77 -15.22
CA ALA A 37 2.20 -2.15 -14.81
C ALA A 37 0.71 -2.41 -14.49
N VAL A 38 -0.01 -1.43 -13.93
CA VAL A 38 -1.39 -1.62 -13.46
C VAL A 38 -2.45 -1.43 -14.57
N LYS A 39 -2.13 -0.71 -15.64
CA LYS A 39 -3.09 -0.42 -16.73
C LYS A 39 -3.45 -1.62 -17.63
N ARG A 40 -2.80 -2.79 -17.47
CA ARG A 40 -3.00 -3.94 -18.38
C ARG A 40 -4.04 -4.98 -17.96
N ASN A 41 -4.65 -4.87 -16.77
CA ASN A 41 -5.50 -5.95 -16.24
C ASN A 41 -6.98 -5.63 -15.97
N ILE A 42 -7.47 -4.43 -16.28
CA ILE A 42 -8.84 -4.02 -15.92
C ILE A 42 -9.91 -4.49 -16.94
N LEU A 43 -9.51 -5.04 -18.11
CA LEU A 43 -10.45 -5.35 -19.21
C LEU A 43 -10.49 -6.85 -19.61
N LYS A 44 -10.33 -7.77 -18.66
CA LYS A 44 -10.63 -9.20 -18.87
C LYS A 44 -11.36 -9.83 -17.69
N GLN A 45 -12.52 -9.29 -17.32
CA GLN A 45 -13.51 -10.04 -16.55
C GLN A 45 -14.78 -10.19 -17.37
N ASN A 46 -14.68 -11.01 -18.43
CA ASN A 46 -15.84 -11.64 -19.03
C ASN A 46 -15.68 -13.15 -18.87
N SER A 47 -16.73 -13.78 -18.34
CA SER A 47 -17.04 -15.22 -18.34
C SER A 47 -16.11 -16.15 -17.53
N SER A 48 -16.57 -16.62 -16.37
CA SER A 48 -17.07 -18.00 -16.18
C SER A 48 -17.30 -18.31 -14.69
N GLU A 49 -18.57 -18.40 -14.32
CA GLU A 49 -19.17 -19.32 -13.37
C GLU A 49 -18.23 -20.36 -12.72
N HIS A 50 -18.04 -20.32 -11.39
CA HIS A 50 -17.90 -21.50 -10.54
C HIS A 50 -18.23 -21.16 -9.07
N GLN A 51 -18.94 -22.10 -8.45
CA GLN A 51 -19.72 -21.99 -7.22
C GLN A 51 -18.90 -22.05 -5.92
N THR A 52 -19.52 -21.60 -4.82
CA THR A 52 -19.40 -22.05 -3.40
C THR A 52 -18.77 -21.07 -2.38
N THR A 53 -19.61 -20.71 -1.39
CA THR A 53 -19.42 -20.01 -0.09
C THR A 53 -18.45 -20.72 0.89
N PRO A 54 -18.07 -20.19 2.09
CA PRO A 54 -18.56 -19.00 2.81
C PRO A 54 -17.48 -18.03 3.35
N GLN A 55 -17.94 -16.88 3.86
CA GLN A 55 -17.19 -15.92 4.68
C GLN A 55 -16.39 -16.61 5.81
N ALA A 56 -15.06 -16.57 5.73
CA ALA A 56 -14.19 -16.83 6.87
C ALA A 56 -12.87 -16.07 6.67
N GLY A 57 -12.75 -14.91 7.33
CA GLY A 57 -11.59 -14.04 7.23
C GLY A 57 -11.54 -13.10 8.41
N CYS A 58 -11.33 -13.70 9.58
CA CYS A 58 -11.20 -13.06 10.89
C CYS A 58 -10.17 -11.92 10.86
N CYS A 59 -10.56 -10.73 11.34
CA CYS A 59 -9.61 -9.74 11.85
C CYS A 59 -8.89 -10.39 13.05
N SER A 60 -7.62 -10.75 12.85
CA SER A 60 -6.81 -11.36 13.89
C SER A 60 -5.99 -10.29 14.59
N SER A 61 -6.43 -10.01 15.83
CA SER A 61 -5.79 -9.28 16.94
C SER A 61 -5.53 -7.78 16.79
#